data_AF-A0A1Y1W491-F1
#
_entry.id   AF-A0A1Y1W491-F1
#
_cell.length_a   1.000
_cell.length_b   1.000
_cell.length_c   1.000
_cell.angle_alpha   90.00
_cell.angle_beta   90.00
_cell.angle_gamma   90.00
#
_symmetry.space_group_name_H-M   'P 1'
#
loop_
_entity.id
_entity.type
_entity.pdbx_description
1 polymer ?
#
loop_
_entity_poly.entity_id
_entity_poly.type
_entity_poly.pdbx_seq_one_letter_code
_entity_poly.pdbx_strand_id
1 'polypeptide(L)'
;MRITPAVLATIVDRPLSELTVLSLKDKEITHLDDISACINLRNLDLSGNHIKSNDSLSGIRHLEDLVYLNLNNNQLETIDVIEYMSKLNVLNISNNSLATIPRSVAKCTDLRALVLAHNTIKRIENVGALAKLNTLVVSHNQLEDIPKMPKLGELKKISAAHNQLRTVPDLTSYPLLKELRLNDNKLTGVPEDIRLCASLTVLDLGNNMLKDWVAVAPLSSLMHLDNLNLKGNPVCELEGYRERILKMMASGFDEKFLERKQKRQRHAEFVKQREEFRGKRREHGKKKTEWRSKSRTADSDDGEGSGAEDKDKGETKRKSTLRQKAFRQKPFDKKPFDKKRPRREHGDGKEGDFKKKKRDFGKKPDFKRSKRPVRE
;
A
#
# COMPACT_ATOMS: atom_id res chain seq x y z
N MET A 1 -0.22 -3.85 -24.95
CA MET A 1 0.60 -2.86 -25.68
C MET A 1 2.06 -3.04 -25.28
N ARG A 2 2.98 -3.08 -26.24
CA ARG A 2 4.42 -3.03 -25.96
C ARG A 2 4.89 -1.57 -25.97
N ILE A 3 5.65 -1.16 -24.97
CA ILE A 3 6.26 0.16 -24.90
C ILE A 3 7.67 0.06 -25.43
N THR A 4 7.87 0.57 -26.64
CA THR A 4 9.18 0.82 -27.26
C THR A 4 9.57 2.29 -27.07
N PRO A 5 10.83 2.69 -27.32
CA PRO A 5 11.22 4.10 -27.29
C PRO A 5 10.34 5.01 -28.15
N ALA A 6 9.96 4.54 -29.35
CA ALA A 6 9.11 5.29 -30.27
C ALA A 6 7.68 5.46 -29.72
N VAL A 7 7.10 4.40 -29.16
CA VAL A 7 5.77 4.47 -28.51
C VAL A 7 5.84 5.39 -27.29
N LEU A 8 6.90 5.28 -26.49
CA LEU A 8 7.08 6.14 -25.34
C LEU A 8 7.19 7.62 -25.74
N ALA A 9 7.94 7.93 -26.81
CA ALA A 9 8.05 9.29 -27.33
C ALA A 9 6.72 9.88 -27.81
N THR A 10 5.76 9.04 -28.23
CA THR A 10 4.40 9.51 -28.57
C THR A 10 3.49 9.71 -27.35
N ILE A 11 3.84 9.12 -26.19
CA ILE A 11 3.09 9.25 -24.94
C ILE A 11 3.53 10.49 -24.15
N VAL A 12 4.73 11.00 -24.40
CA VAL A 12 5.39 11.99 -23.55
C VAL A 12 5.77 13.22 -24.35
N ASP A 13 5.33 14.40 -23.89
CA ASP A 13 5.49 15.67 -24.61
C ASP A 13 6.87 16.35 -24.42
N ARG A 14 7.87 15.64 -23.91
CA ARG A 14 9.21 16.19 -23.61
C ARG A 14 10.30 15.15 -23.84
N PRO A 15 11.58 15.57 -23.97
CA PRO A 15 12.68 14.63 -24.16
C PRO A 15 12.71 13.56 -23.07
N LEU A 16 12.94 12.31 -23.46
CA LEU A 16 12.97 11.18 -22.52
C LEU A 16 14.05 11.35 -21.45
N SER A 17 15.18 11.98 -21.81
CA SER A 17 16.29 12.28 -20.90
C SER A 17 15.93 13.26 -19.78
N GLU A 18 14.89 14.07 -19.93
CA GLU A 18 14.44 15.03 -18.91
C GLU A 18 13.42 14.44 -17.94
N LEU A 19 12.95 13.20 -18.18
CA LEU A 19 11.92 12.59 -17.36
C LEU A 19 12.48 12.15 -16.01
N THR A 20 11.93 12.73 -14.95
CA THR A 20 12.15 12.29 -13.56
C THR A 20 10.99 11.45 -13.04
N VAL A 21 9.80 11.64 -13.59
CA VAL A 21 8.57 10.92 -13.24
C VAL A 21 7.88 10.45 -14.51
N LEU A 22 7.54 9.17 -14.58
CA LEU A 22 6.83 8.58 -15.69
C LEU A 22 5.68 7.72 -15.16
N SER A 23 4.45 8.06 -15.54
CA SER A 23 3.26 7.25 -15.24
C SER A 23 2.71 6.63 -16.52
N LEU A 24 2.74 5.31 -16.55
CA LEU A 24 2.20 4.46 -17.60
C LEU A 24 1.06 3.59 -17.07
N LYS A 25 0.31 4.14 -16.11
CA LYS A 25 -0.77 3.46 -15.42
C LYS A 25 -1.97 3.17 -16.32
N ASP A 26 -2.58 2.00 -16.15
CA ASP A 26 -3.83 1.60 -16.80
C ASP A 26 -3.78 1.70 -18.35
N LYS A 27 -2.63 1.37 -18.95
CA LYS A 27 -2.37 1.48 -20.41
C LYS A 27 -2.37 0.13 -21.13
N GLU A 28 -2.85 -0.94 -20.48
CA GLU A 28 -2.87 -2.30 -21.04
C GLU A 28 -1.48 -2.77 -21.49
N ILE A 29 -0.43 -2.31 -20.79
CA ILE A 29 0.95 -2.63 -21.14
C ILE A 29 1.23 -4.09 -20.84
N THR A 30 1.79 -4.79 -21.81
CA THR A 30 2.20 -6.18 -21.65
C THR A 30 3.70 -6.29 -21.52
N HIS A 31 4.47 -5.42 -22.18
CA HIS A 31 5.93 -5.39 -22.12
C HIS A 31 6.42 -3.95 -22.13
N LEU A 32 7.48 -3.70 -21.37
CA LEU A 32 8.28 -2.50 -21.37
C LEU A 32 9.66 -2.89 -21.91
N ASP A 33 9.88 -2.58 -23.18
CA ASP A 33 11.14 -2.79 -23.87
C ASP A 33 12.11 -1.66 -23.48
N ASP A 34 13.07 -1.29 -24.33
CA ASP A 34 14.09 -0.32 -23.96
C ASP A 34 13.54 1.06 -23.59
N ILE A 35 13.88 1.53 -22.39
CA ILE A 35 13.65 2.89 -21.92
C ILE A 35 14.92 3.51 -21.31
N SER A 36 16.10 3.01 -21.72
CA SER A 36 17.42 3.49 -21.30
C SER A 36 17.63 4.99 -21.51
N ALA A 37 16.93 5.60 -22.47
CA ALA A 37 16.93 7.04 -22.69
C ALA A 37 16.38 7.86 -21.50
N CYS A 38 15.59 7.24 -20.60
CA CYS A 38 15.04 7.88 -19.41
C CYS A 38 16.05 7.91 -18.25
N ILE A 39 17.26 8.39 -18.52
CA ILE A 39 18.41 8.34 -17.59
C ILE A 39 18.17 9.04 -16.24
N ASN A 40 17.33 10.06 -16.21
CA ASN A 40 17.02 10.84 -15.01
C ASN A 40 15.78 10.33 -14.27
N LEU A 41 15.21 9.19 -14.68
CA LEU A 41 13.97 8.70 -14.10
C LEU A 41 14.19 8.27 -12.65
N ARG A 42 13.33 8.78 -11.77
CA ARG A 42 13.32 8.48 -10.33
C ARG A 42 12.04 7.77 -9.91
N ASN A 43 10.92 8.07 -10.58
CA ASN A 43 9.62 7.50 -10.24
C ASN A 43 8.97 6.88 -11.47
N LEU A 44 8.67 5.58 -11.40
CA LEU A 44 7.99 4.84 -12.46
C LEU A 44 6.72 4.17 -11.92
N ASP A 45 5.58 4.53 -12.50
CA ASP A 45 4.29 3.90 -12.22
C ASP A 45 3.81 3.09 -13.43
N LEU A 46 3.85 1.77 -13.30
CA LEU A 46 3.38 0.78 -14.25
C LEU A 46 2.12 0.05 -13.72
N SER A 47 1.42 0.62 -12.74
CA SER A 47 0.27 -0.04 -12.14
C SER A 47 -0.90 -0.23 -13.11
N GLY A 48 -1.70 -1.27 -12.89
CA GLY A 48 -2.93 -1.45 -13.66
C GLY A 48 -2.75 -2.01 -15.08
N ASN A 49 -1.64 -2.69 -15.33
CA ASN A 49 -1.27 -3.21 -16.64
C ASN A 49 -1.38 -4.75 -16.70
N HIS A 50 -0.79 -5.38 -17.72
CA HIS A 50 -0.83 -6.82 -18.00
C HIS A 50 0.60 -7.39 -18.12
N ILE A 51 1.52 -6.89 -17.30
CA ILE A 51 2.91 -7.33 -17.27
C ILE A 51 2.98 -8.65 -16.50
N LYS A 52 3.57 -9.68 -17.12
CA LYS A 52 3.55 -11.07 -16.62
C LYS A 52 4.89 -11.58 -16.10
N SER A 53 5.98 -11.17 -16.73
CA SER A 53 7.29 -11.77 -16.50
C SER A 53 8.38 -10.72 -16.27
N ASN A 54 9.51 -11.18 -15.75
CA ASN A 54 10.72 -10.38 -15.63
C ASN A 54 11.19 -9.84 -16.99
N ASP A 55 11.12 -10.66 -18.05
CA ASP A 55 11.52 -10.27 -19.41
C ASP A 55 10.66 -9.13 -19.96
N SER A 56 9.38 -9.10 -19.58
CA SER A 56 8.45 -8.02 -19.90
C SER A 56 8.84 -6.68 -19.24
N LEU A 57 9.78 -6.70 -18.29
CA LEU A 57 10.33 -5.54 -17.61
C LEU A 57 11.83 -5.35 -17.90
N SER A 58 12.41 -6.05 -18.87
CA SER A 58 13.84 -5.95 -19.16
C SER A 58 14.33 -4.51 -19.41
N GLY A 59 13.46 -3.64 -19.93
CA GLY A 59 13.71 -2.21 -20.12
C GLY A 59 14.11 -1.41 -18.88
N ILE A 60 13.64 -1.80 -17.70
CA ILE A 60 13.90 -1.03 -16.47
C ILE A 60 15.30 -1.29 -15.89
N ARG A 61 16.04 -2.28 -16.39
CA ARG A 61 17.38 -2.64 -15.88
C ARG A 61 18.39 -1.48 -15.90
N HIS A 62 18.18 -0.51 -16.79
CA HIS A 62 19.06 0.66 -16.96
C HIS A 62 18.71 1.82 -16.00
N LEU A 63 17.64 1.70 -15.22
CA LEU A 63 17.16 2.75 -14.33
C LEU A 63 17.75 2.59 -12.92
N GLU A 64 19.06 2.64 -12.80
CA GLU A 64 19.79 2.40 -11.53
C GLU A 64 19.46 3.43 -10.44
N ASP A 65 19.05 4.63 -10.86
CA ASP A 65 18.68 5.73 -9.97
C ASP A 65 17.20 5.74 -9.56
N LEU A 66 16.44 4.71 -9.92
CA LEU A 66 15.02 4.64 -9.59
C LEU A 66 14.80 4.61 -8.08
N VAL A 67 13.95 5.50 -7.58
CA VAL A 67 13.63 5.67 -6.16
C VAL A 67 12.25 5.09 -5.83
N TYR A 68 11.33 5.14 -6.78
CA TYR A 68 9.96 4.66 -6.63
C TYR A 68 9.56 3.80 -7.82
N LEU A 69 9.11 2.56 -7.55
CA LEU A 69 8.57 1.64 -8.55
C LEU A 69 7.22 1.11 -8.09
N ASN A 70 6.19 1.35 -8.90
CA ASN A 70 4.86 0.81 -8.69
C ASN A 70 4.44 -0.12 -9.82
N LEU A 71 4.29 -1.39 -9.48
CA LEU A 71 3.86 -2.49 -10.34
C LEU A 71 2.53 -3.08 -9.88
N ASN A 72 1.80 -2.38 -9.02
CA ASN A 72 0.54 -2.82 -8.46
C ASN A 72 -0.47 -3.22 -9.56
N ASN A 73 -1.22 -4.29 -9.36
CA ASN A 73 -2.27 -4.75 -10.27
C ASN A 73 -1.71 -5.06 -11.67
N ASN A 74 -0.80 -6.04 -11.69
CA ASN A 74 -0.25 -6.69 -12.88
C ASN A 74 -0.43 -8.21 -12.75
N GLN A 75 0.38 -9.01 -13.43
CA GLN A 75 0.29 -10.48 -13.45
C GLN A 75 1.67 -11.12 -13.18
N LEU A 76 2.52 -10.43 -12.41
CA LEU A 76 3.89 -10.86 -12.12
C LEU A 76 3.91 -12.07 -11.20
N GLU A 77 4.67 -13.10 -11.58
CA GLU A 77 4.97 -14.25 -10.71
C GLU A 77 6.32 -14.09 -9.98
N THR A 78 7.26 -13.35 -10.60
CA THR A 78 8.56 -12.96 -10.03
C THR A 78 8.97 -11.59 -10.56
N ILE A 79 9.99 -10.99 -9.93
CA ILE A 79 10.64 -9.76 -10.39
C ILE A 79 12.11 -9.73 -9.98
N ASP A 80 12.99 -10.07 -10.90
CA ASP A 80 14.43 -10.17 -10.64
C ASP A 80 15.20 -8.93 -11.12
N VAL A 81 14.70 -8.24 -12.15
CA VAL A 81 15.28 -7.02 -12.74
C VAL A 81 15.46 -5.87 -11.74
N ILE A 82 14.80 -5.91 -10.58
CA ILE A 82 15.01 -4.94 -9.50
C ILE A 82 16.39 -5.03 -8.84
N GLU A 83 17.16 -6.08 -9.12
CA GLU A 83 18.52 -6.24 -8.59
C GLU A 83 19.46 -5.08 -8.98
N TYR A 84 19.16 -4.37 -10.06
CA TYR A 84 19.92 -3.20 -10.54
C TYR A 84 19.52 -1.88 -9.85
N MET A 85 18.44 -1.85 -9.08
CA MET A 85 17.87 -0.61 -8.51
C MET A 85 18.25 -0.46 -7.03
N SER A 86 19.53 -0.30 -6.75
CA SER A 86 20.06 -0.19 -5.38
C SER A 86 19.52 1.02 -4.60
N LYS A 87 19.14 2.10 -5.31
CA LYS A 87 18.59 3.36 -4.73
C LYS A 87 17.07 3.34 -4.52
N LEU A 88 16.42 2.21 -4.77
CA LEU A 88 14.97 2.09 -4.67
C LEU A 88 14.53 2.22 -3.22
N ASN A 89 13.74 3.25 -2.92
CA ASN A 89 13.18 3.49 -1.58
C ASN A 89 11.80 2.86 -1.40
N VAL A 90 11.00 2.81 -2.46
CA VAL A 90 9.62 2.30 -2.41
C VAL A 90 9.36 1.35 -3.55
N LEU A 91 8.94 0.14 -3.20
CA LEU A 91 8.56 -0.91 -4.14
C LEU A 91 7.15 -1.39 -3.80
N ASN A 92 6.22 -1.20 -4.75
CA ASN A 92 4.87 -1.72 -4.64
C ASN A 92 4.60 -2.74 -5.75
N ILE A 93 4.43 -4.00 -5.37
CA ILE A 93 4.11 -5.13 -6.26
C ILE A 93 2.83 -5.82 -5.77
N SER A 94 1.91 -5.05 -5.19
CA SER A 94 0.63 -5.58 -4.72
C SER A 94 -0.25 -6.06 -5.89
N ASN A 95 -1.23 -6.92 -5.62
CA ASN A 95 -2.17 -7.42 -6.63
C ASN A 95 -1.44 -8.02 -7.84
N ASN A 96 -0.60 -9.01 -7.58
CA ASN A 96 0.10 -9.81 -8.57
C ASN A 96 -0.05 -11.30 -8.19
N SER A 97 0.79 -12.16 -8.76
CA SER A 97 0.75 -13.62 -8.54
C SER A 97 2.04 -14.13 -7.89
N LEU A 98 2.74 -13.32 -7.08
CA LEU A 98 4.00 -13.74 -6.46
C LEU A 98 3.74 -14.86 -5.45
N ALA A 99 4.37 -16.01 -5.67
CA ALA A 99 4.38 -17.13 -4.73
C ALA A 99 5.49 -16.99 -3.66
N THR A 100 6.54 -16.24 -3.98
CA THR A 100 7.73 -16.02 -3.14
C THR A 100 8.21 -14.57 -3.25
N ILE A 101 9.02 -14.12 -2.29
CA ILE A 101 9.72 -12.84 -2.38
C ILE A 101 11.06 -13.10 -3.07
N PRO A 102 11.34 -12.55 -4.28
CA PRO A 102 12.53 -12.92 -5.02
C PRO A 102 13.81 -12.45 -4.33
N ARG A 103 14.93 -13.15 -4.57
CA ARG A 103 16.24 -12.84 -3.95
C ARG A 103 16.76 -11.46 -4.34
N SER A 104 16.38 -10.98 -5.53
CA SER A 104 16.66 -9.65 -6.05
C SER A 104 16.25 -8.53 -5.08
N VAL A 105 15.17 -8.71 -4.29
CA VAL A 105 14.73 -7.73 -3.29
C VAL A 105 15.85 -7.40 -2.30
N ALA A 106 16.68 -8.38 -1.93
CA ALA A 106 17.78 -8.16 -0.99
C ALA A 106 18.87 -7.21 -1.52
N LYS A 107 18.88 -6.91 -2.83
CA LYS A 107 19.81 -5.96 -3.48
C LYS A 107 19.33 -4.52 -3.41
N CYS A 108 18.04 -4.28 -3.16
CA CYS A 108 17.47 -2.95 -2.95
C CYS A 108 17.78 -2.45 -1.53
N THR A 109 19.05 -2.24 -1.19
CA THR A 109 19.51 -1.97 0.18
C THR A 109 18.99 -0.65 0.76
N ASP A 110 18.58 0.29 -0.08
CA ASP A 110 17.94 1.55 0.34
C ASP A 110 16.42 1.45 0.55
N LEU A 111 15.82 0.26 0.35
CA LEU A 111 14.38 0.08 0.41
C LEU A 111 13.82 0.41 1.80
N ARG A 112 12.89 1.37 1.82
CA ARG A 112 12.20 1.87 3.01
C ARG A 112 10.79 1.32 3.13
N ALA A 113 10.12 1.09 2.00
CA ALA A 113 8.77 0.54 1.98
C ALA A 113 8.64 -0.57 0.93
N LEU A 114 8.23 -1.76 1.40
CA LEU A 114 7.95 -2.92 0.56
C LEU A 114 6.47 -3.30 0.71
N VAL A 115 5.72 -3.22 -0.40
CA VAL A 115 4.28 -3.49 -0.43
C VAL A 115 3.99 -4.65 -1.38
N LEU A 116 3.57 -5.77 -0.82
CA LEU A 116 3.35 -7.07 -1.45
C LEU A 116 1.93 -7.59 -1.19
N ALA A 117 0.97 -6.71 -0.92
CA ALA A 117 -0.38 -7.12 -0.57
C ALA A 117 -1.08 -7.84 -1.73
N HIS A 118 -2.01 -8.76 -1.47
CA HIS A 118 -2.75 -9.48 -2.51
C HIS A 118 -1.81 -10.22 -3.48
N ASN A 119 -1.06 -11.17 -2.93
CA ASN A 119 -0.25 -12.14 -3.67
C ASN A 119 -0.53 -13.55 -3.08
N THR A 120 0.28 -14.56 -3.41
CA THR A 120 0.16 -15.93 -2.91
C THR A 120 1.36 -16.36 -2.07
N ILE A 121 2.03 -15.39 -1.43
CA ILE A 121 3.27 -15.59 -0.68
C ILE A 121 3.00 -16.43 0.57
N LYS A 122 3.75 -17.51 0.74
CA LYS A 122 3.63 -18.43 1.89
C LYS A 122 4.64 -18.16 3.01
N ARG A 123 5.79 -17.55 2.68
CA ARG A 123 6.86 -17.25 3.64
C ARG A 123 7.51 -15.92 3.32
N ILE A 124 7.90 -15.19 4.36
CA ILE A 124 8.75 -14.01 4.21
C ILE A 124 10.20 -14.48 4.13
N GLU A 125 10.82 -14.25 2.98
CA GLU A 125 12.22 -14.57 2.70
C GLU A 125 12.89 -13.37 2.03
N ASN A 126 14.23 -13.33 2.05
CA ASN A 126 15.02 -12.30 1.35
C ASN A 126 14.83 -10.84 1.81
N VAL A 127 13.95 -10.57 2.78
CA VAL A 127 13.73 -9.24 3.37
C VAL A 127 14.76 -8.91 4.47
N GLY A 128 15.39 -9.93 5.07
CA GLY A 128 16.27 -9.77 6.23
C GLY A 128 17.55 -8.96 6.00
N ALA A 129 17.88 -8.56 4.78
CA ALA A 129 19.02 -7.68 4.47
C ALA A 129 18.66 -6.18 4.43
N LEU A 130 17.36 -5.83 4.46
CA LEU A 130 16.86 -4.48 4.22
C LEU A 130 16.90 -3.58 5.46
N ALA A 131 18.11 -3.21 5.92
CA ALA A 131 18.30 -2.51 7.19
C ALA A 131 17.53 -1.17 7.32
N LYS A 132 17.22 -0.51 6.20
CA LYS A 132 16.49 0.77 6.13
C LYS A 132 14.96 0.59 5.99
N LEU A 133 14.46 -0.65 5.97
CA LEU A 133 13.05 -0.93 5.79
C LEU A 133 12.27 -0.44 7.01
N ASN A 134 11.36 0.50 6.78
CA ASN A 134 10.47 1.04 7.81
C ASN A 134 9.03 0.54 7.70
N THR A 135 8.61 0.07 6.51
CA THR A 135 7.26 -0.38 6.24
C THR A 135 7.26 -1.68 5.45
N LEU A 136 6.64 -2.72 6.01
CA LEU A 136 6.38 -3.99 5.34
C LEU A 136 4.88 -4.28 5.30
N VAL A 137 4.34 -4.44 4.09
CA VAL A 137 2.93 -4.79 3.88
C VAL A 137 2.86 -6.08 3.10
N VAL A 138 2.36 -7.13 3.75
CA VAL A 138 2.20 -8.50 3.21
C VAL A 138 0.78 -9.01 3.45
N SER A 139 -0.19 -8.10 3.56
CA SER A 139 -1.60 -8.44 3.82
C SER A 139 -2.23 -9.17 2.64
N HIS A 140 -3.24 -10.00 2.85
CA HIS A 140 -3.86 -10.84 1.80
C HIS A 140 -2.83 -11.72 1.09
N ASN A 141 -2.16 -12.57 1.86
CA ASN A 141 -1.25 -13.61 1.38
C ASN A 141 -1.60 -14.94 2.06
N GLN A 142 -0.69 -15.91 2.04
CA GLN A 142 -0.87 -17.23 2.63
C GLN A 142 0.19 -17.51 3.71
N LEU A 143 0.63 -16.47 4.42
CA LEU A 143 1.68 -16.59 5.44
C LEU A 143 1.19 -17.39 6.64
N GLU A 144 1.97 -18.38 7.06
CA GLU A 144 1.72 -19.15 8.29
C GLU A 144 2.54 -18.65 9.48
N ASP A 145 3.66 -17.98 9.21
CA ASP A 145 4.52 -17.34 10.21
C ASP A 145 5.24 -16.11 9.63
N ILE A 146 5.75 -15.24 10.52
CA ILE A 146 6.66 -14.14 10.19
C ILE A 146 7.98 -14.41 10.95
N PRO A 147 9.07 -14.70 10.22
CA PRO A 147 10.34 -15.04 10.85
C PRO A 147 10.97 -13.84 11.56
N LYS A 148 11.88 -14.12 12.49
CA LYS A 148 12.74 -13.07 13.07
C LYS A 148 13.65 -12.50 11.99
N MET A 149 13.71 -11.17 11.92
CA MET A 149 14.56 -10.45 10.97
C MET A 149 15.39 -9.40 11.72
N PRO A 150 16.48 -9.80 12.41
CA PRO A 150 17.18 -8.97 13.39
C PRO A 150 17.83 -7.71 12.81
N LYS A 151 18.03 -7.66 11.49
CA LYS A 151 18.60 -6.47 10.83
C LYS A 151 17.56 -5.37 10.54
N LEU A 152 16.27 -5.61 10.71
CA LEU A 152 15.21 -4.63 10.43
C LEU A 152 14.95 -3.68 11.61
N GLY A 153 16.01 -3.07 12.14
CA GLY A 153 15.93 -2.20 13.32
C GLY A 153 15.13 -0.91 13.09
N GLU A 154 14.96 -0.48 11.84
CA GLU A 154 14.19 0.72 11.47
C GLU A 154 12.69 0.46 11.21
N LEU A 155 12.24 -0.80 11.34
CA LEU A 155 10.88 -1.19 11.01
C LEU A 155 9.87 -0.55 11.96
N LYS A 156 8.96 0.26 11.41
CA LYS A 156 7.92 1.01 12.13
C LYS A 156 6.53 0.45 11.91
N LYS A 157 6.32 -0.25 10.78
CA LYS A 157 5.00 -0.75 10.39
C LYS A 157 5.10 -2.15 9.77
N ILE A 158 4.32 -3.07 10.32
CA ILE A 158 4.04 -4.38 9.73
C ILE A 158 2.53 -4.51 9.52
N SER A 159 2.12 -4.85 8.30
CA SER A 159 0.73 -5.19 7.98
C SER A 159 0.67 -6.57 7.35
N ALA A 160 0.23 -7.57 8.10
CA ALA A 160 0.06 -8.95 7.68
C ALA A 160 -1.39 -9.44 7.90
N ALA A 161 -2.36 -8.53 7.76
CA ALA A 161 -3.78 -8.86 7.81
C ALA A 161 -4.19 -9.87 6.73
N HIS A 162 -5.24 -10.66 6.96
CA HIS A 162 -5.73 -11.66 5.99
C HIS A 162 -4.63 -12.64 5.56
N ASN A 163 -4.08 -13.39 6.52
CA ASN A 163 -3.11 -14.46 6.32
C ASN A 163 -3.55 -15.72 7.11
N GLN A 164 -2.64 -16.65 7.36
CA GLN A 164 -2.90 -17.90 8.07
C GLN A 164 -2.05 -18.02 9.36
N LEU A 165 -1.63 -16.88 9.93
CA LEU A 165 -0.78 -16.83 11.12
C LEU A 165 -1.51 -17.43 12.32
N ARG A 166 -0.84 -18.32 13.04
CA ARG A 166 -1.39 -18.97 14.26
C ARG A 166 -0.89 -18.34 15.56
N THR A 167 0.25 -17.67 15.49
CA THR A 167 0.90 -17.00 16.63
C THR A 167 1.29 -15.58 16.24
N VAL A 168 1.25 -14.66 17.21
CA VAL A 168 1.86 -13.34 17.01
C VAL A 168 3.37 -13.58 16.87
N PRO A 169 4.02 -13.02 15.85
CA PRO A 169 5.45 -13.27 15.64
C PRO A 169 6.30 -12.63 16.73
N ASP A 170 7.55 -13.07 16.84
CA ASP A 170 8.50 -12.42 17.73
C ASP A 170 8.86 -11.01 17.18
N LEU A 171 8.52 -10.00 17.98
CA LEU A 171 8.68 -8.60 17.66
C LEU A 171 9.95 -7.97 18.27
N THR A 172 10.73 -8.72 19.05
CA THR A 172 11.94 -8.23 19.73
C THR A 172 13.01 -7.68 18.76
N SER A 173 12.95 -8.08 17.50
CA SER A 173 13.81 -7.57 16.43
C SER A 173 13.42 -6.17 15.92
N TYR A 174 12.27 -5.62 16.35
CA TYR A 174 11.68 -4.39 15.80
C TYR A 174 11.43 -3.34 16.91
N PRO A 175 12.49 -2.77 17.54
CA PRO A 175 12.36 -1.87 18.69
C PRO A 175 11.59 -0.57 18.37
N LEU A 176 11.55 -0.17 17.10
CA LEU A 176 10.86 1.02 16.62
C LEU A 176 9.46 0.74 16.06
N LEU A 177 8.94 -0.48 16.19
CA LEU A 177 7.63 -0.86 15.65
C LEU A 177 6.52 -0.08 16.34
N LYS A 178 5.78 0.70 15.56
CA LYS A 178 4.66 1.53 16.03
C LYS A 178 3.31 0.97 15.67
N GLU A 179 3.23 0.26 14.55
CA GLU A 179 1.99 -0.23 13.99
C GLU A 179 2.11 -1.69 13.55
N LEU A 180 1.28 -2.55 14.14
CA LEU A 180 1.17 -3.96 13.83
C LEU A 180 -0.29 -4.30 13.50
N ARG A 181 -0.54 -4.76 12.27
CA ARG A 181 -1.85 -5.28 11.86
C ARG A 181 -1.77 -6.76 11.52
N LEU A 182 -2.49 -7.58 12.30
CA LEU A 182 -2.62 -9.02 12.16
C LEU A 182 -4.09 -9.47 12.14
N ASN A 183 -5.02 -8.56 11.81
CA ASN A 183 -6.43 -8.92 11.73
C ASN A 183 -6.72 -9.98 10.66
N ASP A 184 -7.78 -10.75 10.83
CA ASP A 184 -8.19 -11.80 9.91
C ASP A 184 -7.08 -12.87 9.74
N ASN A 185 -6.64 -13.42 10.86
CA ASN A 185 -5.68 -14.53 10.95
C ASN A 185 -6.28 -15.65 11.84
N LYS A 186 -5.44 -16.56 12.33
CA LYS A 186 -5.82 -17.69 13.20
C LYS A 186 -5.12 -17.61 14.56
N LEU A 187 -4.86 -16.40 15.06
CA LEU A 187 -4.12 -16.18 16.30
C LEU A 187 -4.91 -16.68 17.50
N THR A 188 -4.30 -17.52 18.33
CA THR A 188 -4.94 -18.09 19.53
C THR A 188 -4.54 -17.38 20.82
N GLY A 189 -3.44 -16.62 20.81
CA GLY A 189 -2.97 -15.86 21.97
C GLY A 189 -1.92 -14.83 21.60
N VAL A 190 -1.73 -13.87 22.51
CA VAL A 190 -0.66 -12.89 22.48
C VAL A 190 0.48 -13.41 23.38
N PRO A 191 1.74 -13.41 22.93
CA PRO A 191 2.87 -13.87 23.73
C PRO A 191 3.30 -12.83 24.76
N GLU A 192 3.89 -13.28 25.87
CA GLU A 192 4.44 -12.42 26.92
C GLU A 192 5.53 -11.45 26.43
N ASP A 193 6.25 -11.82 25.36
CA ASP A 193 7.31 -10.98 24.79
C ASP A 193 6.80 -9.70 24.12
N ILE A 194 5.47 -9.57 23.94
CA ILE A 194 4.87 -8.31 23.48
C ILE A 194 5.19 -7.13 24.42
N ARG A 195 5.45 -7.41 25.71
CA ARG A 195 5.88 -6.41 26.72
C ARG A 195 7.14 -5.65 26.33
N LEU A 196 7.98 -6.23 25.46
CA LEU A 196 9.22 -5.62 24.98
C LEU A 196 8.97 -4.59 23.87
N CYS A 197 7.75 -4.53 23.33
CA CYS A 197 7.37 -3.65 22.22
C CYS A 197 6.87 -2.29 22.71
N ALA A 198 7.72 -1.56 23.46
CA ALA A 198 7.34 -0.29 24.10
C ALA A 198 6.92 0.81 23.11
N SER A 199 7.35 0.75 21.85
CA SER A 199 7.02 1.73 20.80
C SER A 199 5.64 1.52 20.16
N LEU A 200 4.94 0.41 20.47
CA LEU A 200 3.73 0.00 19.77
C LEU A 200 2.53 0.87 20.18
N THR A 201 1.95 1.56 19.20
CA THR A 201 0.83 2.50 19.37
C THR A 201 -0.46 2.01 18.69
N VAL A 202 -0.33 1.17 17.66
CA VAL A 202 -1.46 0.60 16.92
C VAL A 202 -1.28 -0.91 16.83
N LEU A 203 -2.26 -1.64 17.36
CA LEU A 203 -2.31 -3.10 17.34
C LEU A 203 -3.69 -3.55 16.87
N ASP A 204 -3.74 -4.20 15.71
CA ASP A 204 -4.97 -4.77 15.16
C ASP A 204 -4.90 -6.30 15.18
N LEU A 205 -5.68 -6.91 16.07
CA LEU A 205 -5.82 -8.36 16.23
C LEU A 205 -7.27 -8.81 15.93
N GLY A 206 -8.08 -7.98 15.26
CA GLY A 206 -9.47 -8.30 14.99
C GLY A 206 -9.65 -9.59 14.17
N ASN A 207 -10.80 -10.24 14.27
CA ASN A 207 -11.14 -11.46 13.54
C ASN A 207 -10.05 -12.54 13.65
N ASN A 208 -9.73 -12.93 14.89
CA ASN A 208 -8.79 -14.00 15.22
C ASN A 208 -9.48 -15.03 16.14
N MET A 209 -8.70 -15.91 16.76
CA MET A 209 -9.18 -16.99 17.64
C MET A 209 -8.78 -16.75 19.10
N LEU A 210 -8.72 -15.50 19.57
CA LEU A 210 -8.43 -15.15 20.96
C LEU A 210 -9.66 -15.48 21.83
N LYS A 211 -9.61 -16.59 22.58
CA LYS A 211 -10.79 -17.17 23.23
C LYS A 211 -11.07 -16.66 24.63
N ASP A 212 -10.04 -16.38 25.41
CA ASP A 212 -10.15 -16.16 26.84
C ASP A 212 -9.25 -15.00 27.32
N TRP A 213 -9.31 -14.74 28.62
CA TRP A 213 -8.52 -13.70 29.27
C TRP A 213 -7.03 -13.99 29.31
N VAL A 214 -6.62 -15.26 29.25
CA VAL A 214 -5.21 -15.64 29.23
C VAL A 214 -4.59 -15.26 27.89
N ALA A 215 -5.32 -15.50 26.79
CA ALA A 215 -4.90 -15.15 25.44
C ALA A 215 -4.61 -13.65 25.23
N VAL A 216 -5.22 -12.77 26.02
CA VAL A 216 -5.08 -11.31 25.92
C VAL A 216 -4.36 -10.67 27.11
N ALA A 217 -4.08 -11.41 28.18
CA ALA A 217 -3.45 -10.87 29.40
C ALA A 217 -2.17 -10.05 29.13
N PRO A 218 -1.26 -10.47 28.22
CA PRO A 218 -0.03 -9.72 27.95
C PRO A 218 -0.25 -8.32 27.39
N LEU A 219 -1.43 -8.02 26.83
CA LEU A 219 -1.74 -6.68 26.31
C LEU A 219 -1.72 -5.61 27.40
N SER A 220 -1.93 -5.97 28.67
CA SER A 220 -1.84 -5.05 29.81
C SER A 220 -0.46 -4.43 30.00
N SER A 221 0.59 -5.03 29.41
CA SER A 221 1.95 -4.49 29.45
C SER A 221 2.20 -3.32 28.49
N LEU A 222 1.31 -3.11 27.50
CA LEU A 222 1.47 -2.12 26.45
C LEU A 222 0.94 -0.74 26.88
N MET A 223 1.74 -0.01 27.66
CA MET A 223 1.35 1.28 28.25
C MET A 223 1.16 2.43 27.24
N HIS A 224 1.72 2.32 26.03
CA HIS A 224 1.67 3.35 24.99
C HIS A 224 0.72 3.02 23.84
N LEU A 225 -0.14 2.02 24.02
CA LEU A 225 -1.04 1.57 22.96
C LEU A 225 -2.27 2.48 22.87
N ASP A 226 -2.31 3.29 21.82
CA ASP A 226 -3.42 4.22 21.57
C ASP A 226 -4.62 3.53 20.91
N ASN A 227 -4.35 2.57 20.01
CA ASN A 227 -5.37 1.93 19.18
C ASN A 227 -5.24 0.41 19.24
N LEU A 228 -6.18 -0.25 19.91
CA LEU A 228 -6.33 -1.70 19.96
C LEU A 228 -7.63 -2.12 19.26
N ASN A 229 -7.54 -3.12 18.37
CA ASN A 229 -8.71 -3.80 17.84
C ASN A 229 -8.66 -5.29 18.17
N LEU A 230 -9.64 -5.76 18.95
CA LEU A 230 -9.87 -7.17 19.25
C LEU A 230 -11.18 -7.69 18.65
N LYS A 231 -11.94 -6.85 17.94
CA LYS A 231 -13.30 -7.19 17.48
C LYS A 231 -13.30 -8.46 16.63
N GLY A 232 -14.31 -9.30 16.81
CA GLY A 232 -14.44 -10.55 16.04
C GLY A 232 -13.59 -11.70 16.59
N ASN A 233 -13.07 -11.55 17.80
CA ASN A 233 -12.52 -12.65 18.59
C ASN A 233 -13.55 -13.16 19.60
N PRO A 234 -13.54 -14.45 19.97
CA PRO A 234 -14.46 -14.98 20.97
C PRO A 234 -14.38 -14.29 22.35
N VAL A 235 -13.21 -13.76 22.73
CA VAL A 235 -13.04 -12.97 23.97
C VAL A 235 -13.98 -11.76 24.06
N CYS A 236 -14.46 -11.22 22.92
CA CYS A 236 -15.39 -10.10 22.89
C CYS A 236 -16.79 -10.44 23.42
N GLU A 237 -17.15 -11.72 23.46
CA GLU A 237 -18.46 -12.20 23.93
C GLU A 237 -18.45 -12.53 25.43
N LEU A 238 -17.30 -12.40 26.11
CA LEU A 238 -17.20 -12.66 27.54
C LEU A 238 -17.86 -11.55 28.36
N GLU A 239 -18.46 -11.93 29.48
CA GLU A 239 -19.04 -10.98 30.43
C GLU A 239 -17.98 -9.99 30.95
N GLY A 240 -18.36 -8.72 31.03
CA GLY A 240 -17.47 -7.64 31.45
C GLY A 240 -16.34 -7.34 30.46
N TYR A 241 -16.46 -7.76 29.18
CA TYR A 241 -15.40 -7.61 28.20
C TYR A 241 -14.90 -6.17 28.09
N ARG A 242 -15.83 -5.23 27.96
CA ARG A 242 -15.50 -3.81 27.79
C ARG A 242 -14.77 -3.26 29.01
N GLU A 243 -15.34 -3.46 30.20
CA GLU A 243 -14.82 -2.94 31.46
C GLU A 243 -13.43 -3.51 31.74
N ARG A 244 -13.22 -4.80 31.49
CA ARG A 244 -11.95 -5.46 31.73
C ARG A 244 -10.87 -5.01 30.76
N ILE A 245 -11.17 -4.88 29.46
CA ILE A 245 -10.22 -4.33 28.50
C ILE A 245 -9.88 -2.88 28.84
N LEU A 246 -10.87 -2.03 29.16
CA LEU A 246 -10.62 -0.65 29.56
C LEU A 246 -9.76 -0.54 30.82
N LYS A 247 -9.95 -1.45 31.79
CA LYS A 247 -9.11 -1.54 32.99
C LYS A 247 -7.69 -2.04 32.70
N MET A 248 -7.52 -2.91 31.70
CA MET A 248 -6.20 -3.40 31.28
C MET A 248 -5.40 -2.35 30.49
N MET A 249 -6.09 -1.45 29.78
CA MET A 249 -5.45 -0.37 29.03
C MET A 249 -5.14 0.83 29.93
N ALA A 250 -4.01 1.50 29.70
CA ALA A 250 -3.65 2.72 30.42
C ALA A 250 -4.60 3.89 30.09
N SER A 251 -4.66 4.88 30.98
CA SER A 251 -5.46 6.10 30.81
C SER A 251 -5.04 6.87 29.54
N GLY A 252 -5.91 6.90 28.53
CA GLY A 252 -5.64 7.52 27.21
C GLY A 252 -6.18 6.75 26.01
N PHE A 253 -6.64 5.51 26.23
CA PHE A 253 -7.25 4.66 25.20
C PHE A 253 -8.52 5.32 24.60
N ASP A 254 -8.57 5.47 23.26
CA ASP A 254 -9.75 6.03 22.57
C ASP A 254 -10.91 5.03 22.60
N GLU A 255 -11.79 5.14 23.59
CA GLU A 255 -12.96 4.26 23.76
C GLU A 255 -13.86 4.23 22.51
N LYS A 256 -13.91 5.33 21.74
CA LYS A 256 -14.71 5.40 20.50
C LYS A 256 -14.12 4.49 19.43
N PHE A 257 -12.87 4.05 19.55
CA PHE A 257 -12.24 3.17 18.58
C PHE A 257 -12.82 1.75 18.63
N LEU A 258 -13.27 1.25 19.79
CA LEU A 258 -14.03 -0.01 19.90
C LEU A 258 -15.33 0.05 19.07
N GLU A 259 -15.89 1.25 18.89
CA GLU A 259 -17.21 1.49 18.28
C GLU A 259 -17.16 2.03 16.84
N ARG A 260 -16.02 2.53 16.34
CA ARG A 260 -15.83 3.11 14.98
C ARG A 260 -15.90 2.08 13.83
N LYS A 261 -16.64 0.98 14.02
CA LYS A 261 -17.01 -0.07 13.06
C LYS A 261 -17.49 0.51 11.72
N GLN A 262 -18.39 1.49 11.73
CA GLN A 262 -19.04 1.95 10.49
C GLN A 262 -18.15 2.80 9.58
N LYS A 263 -17.25 3.65 10.12
CA LYS A 263 -16.43 4.53 9.26
C LYS A 263 -15.31 3.74 8.57
N ARG A 264 -14.73 2.75 9.24
CA ARG A 264 -13.70 1.88 8.70
C ARG A 264 -14.27 0.79 7.79
N GLN A 265 -15.41 0.18 8.13
CA GLN A 265 -16.14 -0.70 7.21
C GLN A 265 -16.61 0.08 5.99
N ARG A 266 -17.22 1.26 6.13
CA ARG A 266 -17.58 2.08 4.97
C ARG A 266 -16.37 2.46 4.13
N HIS A 267 -15.20 2.71 4.72
CA HIS A 267 -13.99 3.01 3.94
C HIS A 267 -13.44 1.76 3.25
N ALA A 268 -13.37 0.61 3.93
CA ALA A 268 -12.91 -0.65 3.36
C ALA A 268 -13.88 -1.22 2.32
N GLU A 269 -15.19 -1.15 2.56
CA GLU A 269 -16.26 -1.46 1.60
C GLU A 269 -16.27 -0.46 0.45
N PHE A 270 -16.05 0.84 0.69
CA PHE A 270 -15.92 1.83 -0.37
C PHE A 270 -14.69 1.55 -1.24
N VAL A 271 -13.55 1.18 -0.65
CA VAL A 271 -12.34 0.79 -1.38
C VAL A 271 -12.60 -0.51 -2.17
N LYS A 272 -13.18 -1.54 -1.54
CA LYS A 272 -13.53 -2.81 -2.18
C LYS A 272 -14.56 -2.65 -3.30
N GLN A 273 -15.65 -1.91 -3.08
CA GLN A 273 -16.67 -1.61 -4.09
C GLN A 273 -16.10 -0.78 -5.23
N ARG A 274 -15.20 0.17 -4.95
CA ARG A 274 -14.51 0.96 -5.98
C ARG A 274 -13.54 0.10 -6.79
N GLU A 275 -12.91 -0.90 -6.18
CA GLU A 275 -12.07 -1.88 -6.88
C GLU A 275 -12.90 -2.89 -7.69
N GLU A 276 -14.02 -3.37 -7.17
CA GLU A 276 -14.98 -4.22 -7.90
C GLU A 276 -15.64 -3.47 -9.06
N PHE A 277 -16.05 -2.21 -8.88
CA PHE A 277 -16.56 -1.37 -9.98
C PHE A 277 -15.50 -1.11 -11.04
N ARG A 278 -14.24 -0.92 -10.63
CA ARG A 278 -13.11 -0.83 -11.57
C ARG A 278 -12.90 -2.14 -12.32
N GLY A 279 -12.99 -3.29 -11.64
CA GLY A 279 -12.93 -4.62 -12.26
C GLY A 279 -14.06 -4.85 -13.27
N LYS A 280 -15.31 -4.53 -12.90
CA LYS A 280 -16.48 -4.64 -13.78
C LYS A 280 -16.42 -3.69 -14.97
N ARG A 281 -15.95 -2.44 -14.81
CA ARG A 281 -15.71 -1.53 -15.95
C ARG A 281 -14.63 -2.04 -16.89
N ARG A 282 -13.58 -2.68 -16.35
CA ARG A 282 -12.54 -3.34 -17.15
C ARG A 282 -13.10 -4.53 -17.93
N GLU A 283 -13.94 -5.34 -17.31
CA GLU A 283 -14.59 -6.49 -17.97
C GLU A 283 -15.59 -6.06 -19.04
N HIS A 284 -16.39 -5.02 -18.76
CA HIS A 284 -17.34 -4.46 -19.72
C HIS A 284 -16.64 -3.74 -20.88
N GLY A 285 -15.50 -3.09 -20.61
CA GLY A 285 -14.61 -2.55 -21.63
C GLY A 285 -14.07 -3.64 -22.57
N LYS A 286 -13.58 -4.74 -22.00
CA LYS A 286 -13.10 -5.92 -22.75
C LYS A 286 -14.20 -6.55 -23.62
N LYS A 287 -15.41 -6.74 -23.08
CA LYS A 287 -16.55 -7.26 -23.85
C LYS A 287 -16.96 -6.33 -25.00
N LYS A 288 -16.89 -5.01 -24.79
CA LYS A 288 -17.20 -4.01 -25.83
C LYS A 288 -16.14 -3.95 -26.93
N THR A 289 -14.86 -4.10 -26.59
CA THR A 289 -13.78 -4.23 -27.59
C THR A 289 -13.88 -5.55 -28.35
N GLU A 290 -14.25 -6.64 -27.68
CA GLU A 290 -14.43 -7.96 -28.29
C GLU A 290 -15.63 -7.99 -29.25
N TRP A 291 -16.74 -7.32 -28.90
CA TRP A 291 -17.87 -7.08 -29.81
C TRP A 291 -17.48 -6.24 -31.03
N ARG A 292 -16.69 -5.16 -30.85
CA ARG A 292 -16.19 -4.34 -31.97
C ARG A 292 -15.22 -5.08 -32.89
N SER A 293 -14.44 -6.02 -32.35
CA SER A 293 -13.56 -6.87 -33.14
C SER A 293 -14.37 -7.90 -33.93
N LYS A 294 -15.38 -8.53 -33.31
CA LYS A 294 -16.28 -9.49 -33.97
C LYS A 294 -17.18 -8.84 -35.03
N SER A 295 -17.58 -7.58 -34.84
CA SER A 295 -18.34 -6.84 -35.86
C SER A 295 -17.45 -6.40 -37.03
N ARG A 296 -16.16 -6.12 -36.80
CA ARG A 296 -15.21 -5.77 -37.87
C ARG A 296 -14.78 -6.96 -38.72
N THR A 297 -14.80 -8.18 -38.18
CA THR A 297 -14.54 -9.41 -38.94
C THR A 297 -15.77 -9.94 -39.67
N ALA A 298 -16.96 -9.37 -39.41
CA ALA A 298 -18.20 -9.70 -40.12
C ALA A 298 -18.48 -8.77 -41.32
N ASP A 299 -17.79 -7.62 -41.42
CA ASP A 299 -17.92 -6.64 -42.52
C ASP A 299 -16.82 -6.80 -43.59
N SER A 300 -16.04 -7.88 -43.57
CA SER A 300 -14.90 -8.06 -44.49
C SER A 300 -14.92 -9.40 -45.25
N ASP A 301 -16.10 -10.00 -45.41
CA ASP A 301 -16.25 -11.22 -46.19
C ASP A 301 -17.58 -11.18 -46.96
N ASP A 302 -17.60 -10.40 -48.05
CA ASP A 302 -18.56 -10.54 -49.16
C ASP A 302 -18.06 -9.78 -50.41
N GLY A 303 -17.55 -10.54 -51.39
CA GLY A 303 -17.89 -10.38 -52.82
C GLY A 303 -17.13 -9.39 -53.69
N GLU A 304 -16.21 -9.90 -54.52
CA GLU A 304 -15.91 -9.35 -55.85
C GLU A 304 -17.13 -9.46 -56.77
N GLY A 305 -17.41 -8.45 -57.61
CA GLY A 305 -18.42 -8.55 -58.67
C GLY A 305 -18.79 -7.23 -59.36
N SER A 306 -18.41 -7.13 -60.63
CA SER A 306 -18.62 -6.08 -61.65
C SER A 306 -20.05 -5.56 -61.88
N GLY A 307 -20.19 -4.33 -62.43
CA GLY A 307 -21.36 -3.94 -63.23
C GLY A 307 -21.60 -2.42 -63.30
N ALA A 308 -22.13 -1.93 -64.42
CA ALA A 308 -22.09 -0.55 -64.88
C ALA A 308 -23.33 0.32 -64.53
N GLU A 309 -23.14 1.64 -64.71
CA GLU A 309 -24.09 2.65 -65.25
C GLU A 309 -25.42 3.03 -64.56
N ASP A 310 -25.47 4.33 -64.20
CA ASP A 310 -26.47 5.35 -64.61
C ASP A 310 -27.79 5.61 -63.82
N LYS A 311 -28.06 6.93 -63.68
CA LYS A 311 -29.32 7.69 -63.47
C LYS A 311 -30.18 7.62 -62.18
N ASP A 312 -30.22 8.80 -61.53
CA ASP A 312 -31.37 9.72 -61.35
C ASP A 312 -32.59 9.35 -60.45
N LYS A 313 -33.08 10.41 -59.77
CA LYS A 313 -34.37 10.66 -59.11
C LYS A 313 -34.67 10.13 -57.69
N GLY A 314 -35.03 11.09 -56.84
CA GLY A 314 -36.41 11.16 -56.38
C GLY A 314 -36.67 10.88 -54.89
N GLU A 315 -37.11 11.93 -54.19
CA GLU A 315 -37.62 11.92 -52.83
C GLU A 315 -38.68 10.84 -52.55
N THR A 316 -38.75 10.34 -51.30
CA THR A 316 -40.02 10.41 -50.53
C THR A 316 -39.82 10.18 -49.04
N LYS A 317 -40.42 11.09 -48.28
CA LYS A 317 -40.55 11.15 -46.82
C LYS A 317 -41.34 9.94 -46.28
N ARG A 318 -40.91 9.37 -45.15
CA ARG A 318 -41.82 8.99 -44.06
C ARG A 318 -41.24 9.37 -42.70
N LYS A 319 -41.92 10.34 -42.07
CA LYS A 319 -41.81 10.73 -40.66
C LYS A 319 -42.58 9.74 -39.79
N SER A 320 -42.01 9.37 -38.65
CA SER A 320 -42.75 9.15 -37.37
C SER A 320 -41.74 9.24 -36.21
N THR A 321 -41.44 10.42 -35.66
CA THR A 321 -42.06 11.09 -34.48
C THR A 321 -42.25 10.24 -33.22
N LEU A 322 -41.93 10.88 -32.08
CA LEU A 322 -42.03 10.53 -30.65
C LEU A 322 -40.80 9.76 -30.08
N ARG A 323 -40.02 10.25 -29.11
CA ARG A 323 -40.18 11.31 -28.10
C ARG A 323 -38.79 11.82 -27.68
N GLN A 324 -38.50 13.09 -27.95
CA GLN A 324 -37.58 13.86 -27.12
C GLN A 324 -38.33 14.29 -25.85
N LYS A 325 -37.84 13.87 -24.68
CA LYS A 325 -38.08 14.60 -23.44
C LYS A 325 -36.72 14.92 -22.83
N ALA A 326 -36.52 16.21 -22.67
CA ALA A 326 -35.39 16.89 -22.09
C ALA A 326 -35.03 16.37 -20.69
N PHE A 327 -33.76 16.01 -20.48
CA PHE A 327 -33.13 16.23 -19.19
C PHE A 327 -32.48 17.62 -19.23
N ARG A 328 -33.24 18.62 -18.76
CA ARG A 328 -32.68 19.91 -18.37
C ARG A 328 -31.63 19.64 -17.29
N GLN A 329 -30.37 19.93 -17.61
CA GLN A 329 -29.35 20.14 -16.58
C GLN A 329 -29.84 21.31 -15.72
N LYS A 330 -30.17 21.05 -14.46
CA LYS A 330 -30.29 22.13 -13.48
C LYS A 330 -28.88 22.70 -13.27
N PRO A 331 -28.68 24.02 -13.38
CA PRO A 331 -27.40 24.63 -13.06
C PRO A 331 -27.13 24.42 -11.57
N PHE A 332 -25.94 23.90 -11.25
CA PHE A 332 -25.43 23.94 -9.89
C PHE A 332 -25.10 25.40 -9.58
N ASP A 333 -25.85 26.00 -8.64
CA ASP A 333 -25.58 27.32 -8.09
C ASP A 333 -24.14 27.37 -7.57
N LYS A 334 -23.28 28.09 -8.29
CA LYS A 334 -22.00 28.56 -7.79
C LYS A 334 -22.28 29.64 -6.73
N LYS A 335 -22.34 29.26 -5.46
CA LYS A 335 -22.13 30.24 -4.39
C LYS A 335 -20.62 30.56 -4.31
N PRO A 336 -20.22 31.84 -4.19
CA PRO A 336 -18.82 32.23 -4.21
C PRO A 336 -18.08 31.65 -2.99
N PHE A 337 -16.89 31.10 -3.22
CA PHE A 337 -15.95 30.78 -2.16
C PHE A 337 -15.43 32.10 -1.56
N ASP A 338 -16.02 32.51 -0.45
CA ASP A 338 -15.62 33.69 0.29
C ASP A 338 -14.26 33.42 0.97
N LYS A 339 -13.22 34.11 0.50
CA LYS A 339 -11.88 34.10 1.10
C LYS A 339 -11.93 34.84 2.43
N LYS A 340 -12.18 34.14 3.54
CA LYS A 340 -11.88 34.66 4.88
C LYS A 340 -11.14 33.60 5.71
N ARG A 341 -9.81 33.67 5.62
CA ARG A 341 -8.92 33.24 6.71
C ARG A 341 -9.18 34.17 7.90
N PRO A 342 -9.33 33.67 9.14
CA PRO A 342 -9.13 34.52 10.30
C PRO A 342 -7.64 34.87 10.35
N ARG A 343 -7.33 36.16 10.16
CA ARG A 343 -6.06 36.75 10.54
C ARG A 343 -5.91 36.53 12.05
N ARG A 344 -4.80 35.89 12.47
CA ARG A 344 -4.34 36.03 13.85
C ARG A 344 -3.81 37.45 13.97
N GLU A 345 -4.57 38.29 14.66
CA GLU A 345 -4.14 39.63 15.02
C GLU A 345 -2.98 39.52 16.00
N HIS A 346 -1.88 40.18 15.63
CA HIS A 346 -0.89 40.66 16.58
C HIS A 346 -1.57 41.71 17.47
N GLY A 347 -1.65 41.42 18.76
CA GLY A 347 -1.87 42.39 19.81
C GLY A 347 -0.66 42.33 20.74
N ASP A 348 0.18 43.35 20.64
CA ASP A 348 1.26 43.65 21.57
C ASP A 348 0.74 43.92 22.99
N GLY A 349 1.60 43.61 23.96
CA GLY A 349 1.68 44.34 25.22
C GLY A 349 0.86 43.79 26.38
N LYS A 350 1.52 43.03 27.26
CA LYS A 350 1.91 43.56 28.57
C LYS A 350 2.95 42.68 29.26
N GLU A 351 3.99 43.37 29.70
CA GLU A 351 5.08 42.93 30.55
C GLU A 351 4.60 42.29 31.85
N GLY A 352 5.40 41.35 32.35
CA GLY A 352 5.22 40.72 33.64
C GLY A 352 6.37 39.75 33.91
N ASP A 353 7.49 40.32 34.33
CA ASP A 353 8.65 39.68 34.96
C ASP A 353 8.34 38.37 35.69
N PHE A 354 9.17 37.33 35.52
CA PHE A 354 9.73 36.55 36.65
C PHE A 354 10.89 35.64 36.23
N LYS A 355 12.11 36.19 36.42
CA LYS A 355 13.35 35.56 36.92
C LYS A 355 13.72 34.12 36.53
N LYS A 356 14.83 34.07 35.76
CA LYS A 356 15.91 33.06 35.75
C LYS A 356 16.12 32.35 37.11
N LYS A 357 16.20 31.02 37.09
CA LYS A 357 17.12 30.26 37.94
C LYS A 357 17.81 29.15 37.14
N LYS A 358 19.07 29.43 36.78
CA LYS A 358 20.10 28.41 36.52
C LYS A 358 20.34 27.63 37.82
N ARG A 359 20.52 26.31 37.71
CA ARG A 359 21.31 25.53 38.68
C ARG A 359 22.23 24.60 37.92
N ASP A 360 23.50 24.99 37.92
CA ASP A 360 24.67 24.14 37.68
C ASP A 360 25.15 23.54 39.01
N PHE A 361 26.01 22.52 38.88
CA PHE A 361 26.80 21.76 39.87
C PHE A 361 26.09 20.56 40.53
N GLY A 362 26.64 19.34 40.51
CA GLY A 362 27.91 18.91 39.93
C GLY A 362 28.27 17.44 40.20
N LYS A 363 29.42 17.08 39.61
CA LYS A 363 30.42 16.07 40.01
C LYS A 363 30.04 14.57 40.04
N LYS A 364 30.57 13.88 39.03
CA LYS A 364 30.97 12.46 39.05
C LYS A 364 32.06 12.21 40.10
N PRO A 365 32.16 11.01 40.69
CA PRO A 365 33.42 10.48 41.19
C PRO A 365 34.05 9.49 40.20
N ASP A 366 35.34 9.72 39.93
CA ASP A 366 36.29 8.77 39.37
C ASP A 366 36.52 7.59 40.33
N PHE A 367 36.64 6.37 39.79
CA PHE A 367 37.37 5.29 40.45
C PHE A 367 38.46 4.78 39.52
N LYS A 368 39.72 5.05 39.89
CA LYS A 368 40.93 4.48 39.28
C LYS A 368 41.27 3.15 39.95
N ARG A 369 41.51 2.15 39.09
CA ARG A 369 42.55 1.09 39.12
C ARG A 369 43.01 0.53 40.48
N SER A 370 42.88 -0.80 40.62
CA SER A 370 43.92 -1.64 41.22
C SER A 370 44.33 -2.76 40.26
N LYS A 371 45.63 -3.03 40.19
CA LYS A 371 46.27 -4.07 39.38
C LYS A 371 46.59 -5.27 40.29
N ARG A 372 46.39 -6.50 39.73
CA ARG A 372 47.22 -7.74 39.88
C ARG A 372 47.27 -8.42 41.26
N PRO A 373 47.62 -9.74 41.35
CA PRO A 373 48.58 -10.47 40.49
C PRO A 373 48.21 -11.88 39.99
N VAL A 374 49.13 -12.35 39.14
CA VAL A 374 49.34 -13.69 38.58
C VAL A 374 50.01 -14.59 39.62
N ARG A 375 49.55 -15.84 39.73
CA ARG A 375 50.23 -17.09 40.15
C ARG A 375 49.32 -18.22 39.64
N GLU A 376 49.73 -19.36 39.12
CA GLU A 376 51.01 -19.98 38.75
C GLU A 376 50.66 -20.98 37.63
#